data_AF-A0A957TDB9-F1
#
_entry.id   AF-A0A957TDB9-F1
#
_cell.length_a   1.000
_cell.length_b   1.000
_cell.length_c   1.000
_cell.angle_alpha   90.00
_cell.angle_beta   90.00
_cell.angle_gamma   90.00
#
_symmetry.space_group_name_H-M   'P 1'
#
loop_
_entity.id
_entity.type
_entity.pdbx_description
1 polymer ?
#
loop_
_entity_poly.entity_id
_entity_poly.type
_entity_poly.pdbx_seq_one_letter_code
_entity_poly.pdbx_strand_id
1 'polypeptide(L)' 'TLDSVGFDLGAAALAGQVKVQLVSGGTWYTCTLDTGTVWDCDTTGLSVSTIDQLRVVAASN' A
#
# COMPACT_ATOMS: atom_id res chain seq x y z
N THR A 1 15.77 1.20 -6.37
CA THR A 1 14.52 1.87 -5.92
C THR A 1 13.51 0.79 -5.62
N LEU A 2 12.55 1.05 -4.75
CA LEU A 2 11.43 0.11 -4.58
C LEU A 2 10.46 0.35 -5.73
N ASP A 3 10.19 -0.67 -6.53
CA ASP A 3 9.25 -0.55 -7.65
C ASP A 3 7.81 -0.75 -7.20
N SER A 4 7.51 -1.82 -6.45
CA SER A 4 6.16 -2.09 -5.97
C SER A 4 6.12 -2.92 -4.68
N VAL A 5 4.98 -2.87 -3.99
CA VAL A 5 4.63 -3.73 -2.86
C VAL A 5 3.23 -4.30 -3.11
N GLY A 6 3.12 -5.62 -3.17
CA GLY A 6 1.85 -6.33 -3.32
C GLY A 6 1.47 -7.07 -2.03
N PHE A 7 0.21 -6.99 -1.63
CA PHE A 7 -0.35 -7.75 -0.49
C PHE A 7 -1.84 -8.06 -0.70
N ASP A 8 -2.30 -9.15 -0.08
CA ASP A 8 -3.69 -9.62 -0.13
C ASP A 8 -4.42 -9.26 1.18
N LEU A 9 -5.57 -8.59 1.08
CA LEU A 9 -6.37 -8.15 2.23
C LEU A 9 -7.68 -8.93 2.41
N GLY A 10 -7.95 -9.94 1.58
CA GLY A 10 -9.19 -10.69 1.59
C GLY A 10 -10.43 -9.85 1.24
N ALA A 11 -11.60 -10.48 1.29
CA ALA A 11 -12.87 -9.88 0.83
C ALA A 11 -13.32 -8.64 1.62
N ALA A 12 -12.83 -8.44 2.85
CA ALA A 12 -13.20 -7.32 3.70
C ALA A 12 -12.65 -5.97 3.21
N ALA A 13 -11.59 -5.96 2.40
CA ALA A 13 -11.01 -4.74 1.84
C ALA A 13 -11.66 -4.28 0.52
N LEU A 14 -12.53 -5.11 -0.07
CA LEU A 14 -13.19 -4.79 -1.36
C LEU A 14 -14.10 -3.54 -1.28
N ALA A 15 -14.45 -3.11 -0.07
CA ALA A 15 -15.37 -2.01 0.17
C ALA A 15 -14.70 -0.65 0.43
N GLY A 16 -13.38 -0.48 0.25
CA GLY A 16 -12.85 0.87 0.41
C GLY A 16 -11.40 1.15 0.05
N GLN A 17 -10.88 2.25 0.61
CA GLN A 17 -9.60 2.84 0.23
C GLN A 17 -8.46 2.16 0.99
N VAL A 18 -7.52 1.58 0.24
CA VAL A 18 -6.27 1.03 0.78
C VAL A 18 -5.16 2.05 0.61
N LYS A 19 -4.42 2.31 1.69
CA LYS A 19 -3.25 3.17 1.70
C LYS A 19 -2.10 2.52 2.45
N VAL A 20 -0.87 2.80 2.01
CA VAL A 20 0.35 2.33 2.67
C VAL A 20 1.30 3.46 3.04
N GLN A 21 2.04 3.27 4.13
CA GLN A 21 3.12 4.15 4.55
C GLN A 21 4.38 3.31 4.75
N LEU A 22 5.46 3.72 4.08
CA LEU A 22 6.73 2.99 4.04
C LEU A 22 7.83 3.60 4.94
N VAL A 23 7.62 4.84 5.37
CA VAL A 23 8.52 5.59 6.24
C VAL A 23 7.70 6.16 7.39
N SER A 24 8.17 6.02 8.62
CA SER A 24 7.45 6.50 9.80
C SER A 24 7.18 7.98 9.71
N GLY A 25 5.90 8.37 9.75
CA GLY A 25 5.51 9.78 9.58
C GLY A 25 5.70 10.35 8.18
N GLY A 26 6.08 9.52 7.20
CA GLY A 26 6.24 9.90 5.80
C GLY A 26 4.95 9.86 4.98
N THR A 27 5.11 9.84 3.66
CA THR A 27 4.00 9.86 2.70
C THR A 27 3.11 8.62 2.79
N TRP A 28 1.80 8.83 2.64
CA TRP A 28 0.84 7.78 2.39
C TRP A 28 0.64 7.59 0.89
N TYR A 29 0.85 6.38 0.40
CA TYR A 29 0.63 5.97 -0.98
C TYR A 29 -0.76 5.35 -1.09
N THR A 30 -1.52 5.73 -2.12
CA THR A 30 -2.83 5.15 -2.40
C THR A 30 -2.63 3.90 -3.25
N CYS A 31 -3.36 2.84 -2.91
CA CYS A 31 -3.30 1.57 -3.62
C CYS A 31 -4.55 1.39 -4.48
N THR A 32 -4.39 0.68 -5.58
CA THR A 32 -5.45 0.29 -6.50
C THR A 32 -5.65 -1.22 -6.43
N LEU A 33 -6.91 -1.65 -6.48
CA LEU A 33 -7.22 -3.07 -6.61
C LEU A 33 -6.86 -3.52 -8.02
N ASP A 34 -5.91 -4.44 -8.15
CA ASP A 34 -5.55 -5.03 -9.43
C ASP A 34 -6.55 -6.14 -9.78
N THR A 35 -6.49 -7.26 -9.06
CA THR A 35 -7.35 -8.42 -9.30
C THR A 35 -7.75 -9.14 -8.02
N GLY A 36 -9.03 -9.53 -7.92
CA GLY A 36 -9.54 -10.29 -6.78
C GLY A 36 -9.40 -9.51 -5.47
N THR A 37 -8.43 -9.90 -4.64
CA THR A 37 -8.09 -9.29 -3.35
C THR A 37 -6.67 -8.72 -3.30
N VAL A 38 -5.99 -8.65 -4.45
CA VAL A 38 -4.63 -8.15 -4.62
C VAL A 38 -4.65 -6.64 -4.83
N TRP A 39 -3.89 -5.93 -4.00
CA TRP A 39 -3.73 -4.48 -4.08
C TRP A 39 -2.30 -4.12 -4.45
N ASP A 40 -2.18 -3.20 -5.40
CA ASP A 40 -0.91 -2.62 -5.82
C ASP A 40 -0.84 -1.14 -5.44
N CYS A 41 0.28 -0.75 -4.84
CA CYS A 41 0.53 0.63 -4.43
C CYS A 41 1.72 1.17 -5.21
N ASP A 42 1.50 2.23 -5.99
CA ASP A 42 2.60 2.93 -6.67
C ASP A 42 3.42 3.72 -5.65
N THR A 43 4.64 3.27 -5.40
CA THR A 43 5.59 3.86 -4.44
C THR A 43 6.81 4.47 -5.14
N THR A 44 6.68 4.77 -6.43
CA THR A 44 7.79 5.22 -7.29
C THR A 44 8.52 6.42 -6.69
N GLY A 45 9.84 6.42 -6.81
CA GLY A 45 10.70 7.49 -6.32
C GLY A 45 11.16 7.31 -4.86
N LEU A 46 10.73 6.25 -4.16
CA LEU A 46 11.23 5.94 -2.83
C LEU A 46 12.54 5.12 -2.89
N SER A 47 13.53 5.59 -2.15
CA SER A 47 14.80 4.87 -1.99
C SER A 47 14.63 3.75 -0.97
N VAL A 48 15.05 2.53 -1.30
CA VAL A 48 14.91 1.37 -0.40
C VAL A 48 15.63 1.62 0.95
N SER A 49 16.73 2.37 0.94
CA SER A 49 17.48 2.74 2.14
C SER A 49 16.73 3.65 3.11
N THR A 50 15.65 4.31 2.68
CA THR A 50 14.86 5.21 3.53
C THR A 50 13.64 4.52 4.15
N ILE A 51 13.35 3.27 3.75
CA ILE A 51 12.18 2.52 4.20
C ILE A 51 12.47 1.89 5.55
N ASP A 52 11.62 2.18 6.54
CA ASP A 52 11.73 1.66 7.90
C ASP A 52 10.56 0.75 8.32
N GLN A 53 9.46 0.76 7.55
CA GLN A 53 8.27 -0.03 7.84
C GLN A 53 7.41 -0.29 6.61
N LEU A 54 6.42 -1.16 6.77
CA LEU A 54 5.26 -1.25 5.89
C LEU A 54 4.01 -1.18 6.77
N ARG A 55 3.32 -0.05 6.72
CA ARG A 55 2.05 0.13 7.42
C ARG A 55 0.93 0.18 6.39
N VAL A 56 -0.03 -0.75 6.51
CA VAL A 56 -1.19 -0.85 5.62
C VAL A 56 -2.44 -0.42 6.37
N VAL A 57 -3.26 0.43 5.75
CA VAL A 57 -4.58 0.82 6.25
C VAL A 57 -5.60 0.52 5.15
N ALA A 58 -6.57 -0.31 5.48
CA ALA A 58 -7.73 -0.59 4.65
C ALA A 58 -8.98 -0.16 5.41
N ALA A 59 -9.70 0.83 4.89
CA ALA A 59 -10.95 1.30 5.48
C ALA A 59 -12.09 1.04 4.50
N SER A 60 -13.06 0.21 4.88
CA SER A 60 -14.37 0.11 4.23
C SER A 60 -15.15 1.39 4.53
N ASN A 61 -15.66 2.08 3.50
CA ASN A 61 -16.56 3.22 3.71
C ASN A 61 -17.92 2.75 4.26
#